data_AF-A0A7C1LHE5-F1
#
_entry.id   AF-A0A7C1LHE5-F1
#
_cell.length_a   1.000
_cell.length_b   1.000
_cell.length_c   1.000
_cell.angle_alpha   90.00
_cell.angle_beta   90.00
_cell.angle_gamma   90.00
#
_symmetry.space_group_name_H-M   'P 1'
#
loop_
_entity.id
_entity.type
_entity.pdbx_description
1 polymer ?
#
loop_
_entity_poly.entity_id
_entity_poly.type
_entity_poly.pdbx_seq_one_letter_code
_entity_poly.pdbx_strand_id
1 'polypeptide(L)'
;MTNKIFLMFFLLTSTVFSYGQKDSTFQSRKKTLFKKSIVPLSLIGTGILLSDSGFEKSFNTTTRNWVGNDYETSLDDYTRYAPVATLYIADLAGVKAENHWFDQTKNLAISMILTDVFTRAIKKNIFKTRPDGSNDNAFPSGHTSITFASGSVVYEEFKNSNSLLAYSGYGFAT
;
A
#
# COMPACT_ATOMS: atom_id res chain seq x y z
N MET A 1 -17.14 -13.64 -16.70
CA MET A 1 -16.60 -12.57 -15.82
C MET A 1 -15.29 -11.95 -16.35
N THR A 2 -14.58 -12.61 -17.26
CA THR A 2 -13.31 -12.18 -17.89
C THR A 2 -13.37 -10.83 -18.62
N ASN A 3 -14.48 -10.51 -19.29
CA ASN A 3 -14.59 -9.29 -20.10
C ASN A 3 -14.66 -8.00 -19.26
N LYS A 4 -15.15 -8.06 -18.01
CA LYS A 4 -15.24 -6.88 -17.13
C LYS A 4 -13.88 -6.51 -16.53
N ILE A 5 -13.06 -7.51 -16.21
CA ILE A 5 -11.68 -7.33 -15.71
C ILE A 5 -10.80 -6.70 -16.79
N PHE A 6 -10.92 -7.18 -18.03
CA PHE A 6 -10.22 -6.59 -19.17
C PHE A 6 -10.65 -5.14 -19.42
N LEU A 7 -11.95 -4.83 -19.31
CA LEU A 7 -12.45 -3.46 -19.48
C LEU A 7 -11.94 -2.50 -18.38
N MET A 8 -11.87 -2.97 -17.13
CA MET A 8 -11.40 -2.16 -16.00
C MET A 8 -9.89 -1.91 -16.07
N PHE A 9 -9.11 -2.92 -16.49
CA PHE A 9 -7.67 -2.78 -16.75
C PHE A 9 -7.40 -1.85 -17.94
N PHE A 10 -8.20 -1.96 -19.01
CA PHE A 10 -8.14 -1.10 -20.19
C PHE A 10 -8.46 0.37 -19.85
N LEU A 11 -9.49 0.63 -19.04
CA LEU A 11 -9.86 1.96 -18.56
C LEU A 11 -8.81 2.58 -17.61
N LEU A 12 -8.09 1.76 -16.84
CA LEU A 12 -7.01 2.25 -15.97
C LEU A 12 -5.77 2.68 -16.77
N THR A 13 -5.49 2.00 -17.89
CA THR A 13 -4.35 2.36 -18.75
C THR A 13 -4.59 3.62 -19.58
N SER A 14 -5.84 3.96 -19.90
CA SER A 14 -6.16 5.14 -20.71
C SER A 14 -6.03 6.47 -19.94
N THR A 15 -6.21 6.48 -18.61
CA THR A 15 -6.02 7.70 -17.80
C THR A 15 -4.55 8.05 -17.55
N VAL A 16 -3.62 7.11 -17.72
CA VAL A 16 -2.17 7.36 -17.58
C VAL A 16 -1.62 8.17 -18.77
N PHE A 17 -2.41 8.34 -19.83
CA PHE A 17 -2.04 9.12 -21.03
C PHE A 17 -2.59 10.55 -21.08
N SER A 18 -3.22 11.06 -20.00
CA SER A 18 -3.55 12.48 -19.95
C SER A 18 -2.27 13.31 -19.80
N TYR A 19 -1.84 13.88 -20.93
CA TYR A 19 -0.75 14.85 -21.01
C TYR A 19 -1.13 16.14 -20.28
N GLY A 20 -0.57 16.33 -19.09
CA GLY A 20 -0.57 17.63 -18.42
C GLY A 20 0.24 18.67 -19.20
N GLN A 21 -0.22 19.92 -19.13
CA GLN A 21 0.29 21.13 -19.77
C GLN A 21 1.84 21.22 -19.71
N LYS A 22 2.48 21.41 -20.87
CA LYS A 22 3.93 21.65 -20.95
C LYS A 22 4.20 23.14 -20.70
N ASP A 23 4.79 23.47 -19.57
CA ASP A 23 5.41 24.77 -19.36
C ASP A 23 6.91 24.71 -19.71
N SER A 24 7.45 25.81 -20.24
CA SER A 24 8.74 25.85 -20.96
C SER A 24 9.90 26.20 -20.04
N THR A 25 10.36 25.28 -19.19
CA THR A 25 11.71 25.35 -18.60
C THR A 25 12.31 23.96 -18.38
N PHE A 26 13.55 23.77 -18.83
CA PHE A 26 14.47 22.62 -18.65
C PHE A 26 13.85 21.20 -18.63
N GLN A 27 13.90 20.55 -19.80
CA GLN A 27 13.57 19.14 -19.95
C GLN A 27 14.69 18.25 -19.35
N SER A 28 14.66 18.09 -18.02
CA SER A 28 15.36 17.01 -17.34
C SER A 28 14.97 15.67 -17.99
N ARG A 29 15.98 14.83 -18.29
CA ARG A 29 15.83 13.54 -18.98
C ARG A 29 14.76 12.72 -18.26
N LYS A 30 13.54 12.65 -18.82
CA LYS A 30 12.40 11.91 -18.24
C LYS A 30 12.83 10.46 -17.98
N LYS A 31 13.20 10.12 -16.74
CA LYS A 31 13.20 8.70 -16.32
C LYS A 31 11.76 8.23 -16.51
N THR A 32 11.56 7.33 -17.47
CA THR A 32 10.22 6.92 -17.90
C THR A 32 9.50 6.25 -16.74
N LEU A 33 8.21 6.54 -16.55
CA LEU A 33 7.38 5.92 -15.51
C LEU A 33 7.49 4.40 -15.54
N PHE A 34 7.63 3.82 -16.74
CA PHE A 34 7.94 2.41 -16.96
C PHE A 34 9.07 1.88 -16.05
N LYS A 35 10.22 2.56 -15.98
CA LYS A 35 11.35 2.11 -15.14
C LYS A 35 11.03 2.14 -13.66
N LYS A 36 10.22 3.10 -13.20
CA LYS A 36 9.78 3.20 -11.79
C LYS A 36 8.72 2.16 -11.43
N SER A 37 7.93 1.73 -12.42
CA SER A 37 6.84 0.76 -12.23
C SER A 37 7.30 -0.69 -12.23
N ILE A 38 8.50 -1.01 -12.73
CA ILE A 38 9.01 -2.41 -12.77
C ILE A 38 8.98 -3.03 -11.38
N VAL A 39 9.63 -2.40 -10.38
CA VAL A 39 9.73 -2.99 -9.03
C VAL A 39 8.35 -3.16 -8.38
N PRO A 40 7.48 -2.13 -8.32
CA PRO A 40 6.13 -2.30 -7.76
C PRO A 40 5.29 -3.35 -8.49
N LEU A 41 5.29 -3.36 -9.82
CA LEU A 41 4.50 -4.32 -10.60
C LEU A 41 5.04 -5.75 -10.43
N SER A 42 6.36 -5.92 -10.38
CA SER A 42 6.96 -7.23 -10.10
C SER A 42 6.55 -7.74 -8.72
N LEU A 43 6.59 -6.89 -7.68
CA LEU A 43 6.18 -7.25 -6.33
C LEU A 43 4.68 -7.59 -6.24
N ILE A 44 3.82 -6.80 -6.88
CA ILE A 44 2.38 -7.09 -6.93
C ILE A 44 2.14 -8.40 -7.66
N GLY A 45 2.77 -8.60 -8.82
CA GLY A 45 2.64 -9.83 -9.61
C GLY A 45 3.11 -11.06 -8.84
N THR A 46 4.25 -10.98 -8.15
CA THR A 46 4.72 -12.09 -7.29
C THR A 46 3.80 -12.33 -6.11
N GLY A 47 3.28 -11.28 -5.45
CA GLY A 47 2.31 -11.43 -4.37
C GLY A 47 1.02 -12.13 -4.81
N ILE A 48 0.52 -11.82 -6.01
CA ILE A 48 -0.64 -12.50 -6.60
C ILE A 48 -0.32 -13.97 -6.91
N LEU A 49 0.84 -14.26 -7.51
CA LEU A 49 1.25 -15.63 -7.85
C LEU A 49 1.51 -16.51 -6.62
N LEU A 50 2.05 -15.92 -5.55
CA LEU A 50 2.27 -16.62 -4.28
C LEU A 50 0.97 -16.82 -3.51
N SER A 51 -0.06 -16.01 -3.75
CA SER A 51 -1.36 -16.18 -3.12
C SER A 51 -1.99 -17.51 -3.51
N ASP A 52 -2.44 -18.26 -2.50
CA ASP A 52 -3.00 -19.61 -2.57
C ASP A 52 -2.00 -20.72 -2.98
N SER A 53 -0.72 -20.38 -3.13
CA SER A 53 0.34 -21.35 -3.41
C SER A 53 0.61 -22.29 -2.23
N GLY A 54 1.22 -23.45 -2.52
CA GLY A 54 1.68 -24.37 -1.48
C GLY A 54 2.71 -23.74 -0.53
N PHE A 55 3.51 -22.79 -1.03
CA PHE A 55 4.44 -22.02 -0.20
C PHE A 55 3.71 -21.19 0.85
N GLU A 56 2.67 -20.43 0.46
CA GLU A 56 1.90 -19.63 1.41
C GLU A 56 1.24 -20.50 2.48
N LYS A 57 0.62 -21.61 2.08
CA LYS A 57 -0.04 -22.54 3.02
C LYS A 57 0.97 -23.14 4.02
N SER A 58 2.15 -23.54 3.52
CA SER A 58 3.24 -24.05 4.36
C SER A 58 3.78 -22.97 5.31
N PHE A 59 4.01 -21.76 4.81
CA PHE A 59 4.49 -20.64 5.60
C PHE A 59 3.51 -20.24 6.70
N ASN A 60 2.22 -20.14 6.38
CA ASN A 60 1.15 -19.85 7.35
C ASN A 60 1.08 -20.93 8.43
N THR A 61 1.13 -22.21 8.05
CA THR A 61 1.07 -23.34 9.00
C THR A 61 2.31 -23.37 9.89
N THR A 62 3.50 -23.19 9.32
CA THR A 62 4.77 -23.17 10.06
C THR A 62 4.82 -22.02 11.05
N THR A 63 4.40 -20.82 10.63
CA THR A 63 4.36 -19.63 11.49
C THR A 63 3.36 -19.83 12.63
N ARG A 64 2.16 -20.34 12.35
CA ARG A 64 1.16 -20.65 13.37
C ARG A 64 1.68 -21.67 14.40
N ASN A 65 2.34 -22.73 13.94
CA ASN A 65 2.94 -23.74 14.82
C ASN A 65 4.08 -23.17 15.68
N TRP A 66 4.82 -22.17 15.18
CA TRP A 66 5.92 -21.54 15.91
C TRP A 66 5.44 -20.56 16.99
N VAL A 67 4.45 -19.71 16.68
CA VAL A 67 3.92 -18.70 17.61
C VAL A 67 2.89 -19.29 18.59
N GLY A 68 2.20 -20.36 18.18
CA GLY A 68 1.12 -21.00 18.94
C GLY A 68 -0.20 -20.98 18.17
N ASN A 69 -0.89 -22.12 18.14
CA ASN A 69 -2.13 -22.28 17.37
C ASN A 69 -3.30 -21.44 17.90
N ASP A 70 -3.27 -21.10 19.19
CA ASP A 70 -4.27 -20.27 19.88
C ASP A 70 -3.82 -18.80 20.01
N TYR A 71 -2.74 -18.41 19.34
CA TYR A 71 -2.25 -17.03 19.39
C TYR A 71 -3.17 -16.12 18.57
N GLU A 72 -3.85 -15.21 19.28
CA GLU A 72 -4.63 -14.13 18.71
C GLU A 72 -4.26 -12.82 19.39
N THR A 73 -4.09 -11.76 18.61
CA THR A 73 -3.82 -10.41 19.11
C THR A 73 -4.63 -9.42 18.31
N SER A 74 -5.06 -8.34 18.98
CA SER A 74 -5.72 -7.20 18.35
C SER A 74 -4.78 -6.01 18.18
N LEU A 75 -3.47 -6.20 18.40
CA LEU A 75 -2.50 -5.11 18.35
C LEU A 75 -2.46 -4.46 16.96
N ASP A 76 -2.58 -5.28 15.91
CA ASP A 76 -2.58 -4.87 14.51
C ASP A 76 -3.77 -3.96 14.16
N ASP A 77 -4.92 -4.13 14.80
CA ASP A 77 -6.08 -3.26 14.64
C ASP A 77 -5.76 -1.79 15.02
N TYR A 78 -4.87 -1.59 15.99
CA TYR A 78 -4.44 -0.26 16.45
C TYR A 78 -3.20 0.23 15.71
N THR A 79 -2.17 -0.62 15.59
CA THR A 79 -0.89 -0.22 14.99
C THR A 79 -1.03 0.11 13.51
N ARG A 80 -2.13 -0.29 12.87
CA ARG A 80 -2.39 0.09 11.48
C ARG A 80 -2.44 1.60 11.23
N TYR A 81 -2.80 2.38 12.25
CA TYR A 81 -2.87 3.84 12.21
C TYR A 81 -1.61 4.51 12.75
N ALA A 82 -0.63 3.74 13.21
CA ALA A 82 0.63 4.26 13.73
C ALA A 82 1.34 5.20 12.73
N PRO A 83 1.41 4.93 11.41
CA PRO A 83 2.04 5.88 10.49
C PRO A 83 1.31 7.23 10.40
N VAL A 84 -0.02 7.23 10.55
CA VAL A 84 -0.80 8.48 10.60
C VAL A 84 -0.46 9.27 11.86
N ALA A 85 -0.36 8.59 12.99
CA ALA A 85 0.08 9.23 14.24
C ALA A 85 1.52 9.77 14.11
N THR A 86 2.43 8.99 13.52
CA THR A 86 3.82 9.39 13.25
C THR A 86 3.89 10.68 12.45
N LEU A 87 3.06 10.81 11.40
CA LEU A 87 3.00 12.02 10.56
C LEU A 87 2.76 13.28 11.40
N TYR A 88 1.67 13.29 12.18
CA TYR A 88 1.28 14.48 12.94
C TYR A 88 2.13 14.69 14.21
N ILE A 89 2.62 13.63 14.85
CA ILE A 89 3.55 13.75 15.98
C ILE A 89 4.86 14.38 15.51
N ALA A 90 5.36 14.00 14.33
CA ALA A 90 6.58 14.60 13.77
C ALA A 90 6.41 16.09 13.45
N ASP A 91 5.25 16.49 12.91
CA ASP A 91 4.90 17.91 12.72
C ASP A 91 4.87 18.68 14.04
N LEU A 92 4.22 18.13 15.08
CA LEU A 92 4.16 18.73 16.42
C LEU A 92 5.55 18.82 17.08
N ALA A 93 6.41 17.84 16.81
CA ALA A 93 7.80 17.83 17.27
C ALA A 93 8.71 18.77 16.47
N GLY A 94 8.19 19.47 15.46
CA GLY A 94 8.95 20.42 14.64
C GLY A 94 9.91 19.77 13.66
N VAL A 95 9.71 18.48 13.33
CA VAL A 95 10.50 17.82 12.29
C VAL A 95 10.16 18.45 10.94
N LYS A 96 11.18 18.83 10.18
CA LYS A 96 10.99 19.44 8.87
C LYS A 96 10.34 18.45 7.90
N ALA A 97 9.05 18.61 7.63
CA ALA A 97 8.36 17.91 6.55
C ALA A 97 8.60 18.60 5.20
N GLU A 98 8.36 17.87 4.11
CA GLU A 98 8.41 18.40 2.75
C GLU A 98 7.24 19.37 2.49
N ASN A 99 6.03 19.02 2.95
CA ASN A 99 4.83 19.82 2.73
C ASN A 99 4.26 20.40 4.04
N HIS A 100 3.44 21.45 3.89
CA HIS A 100 2.62 21.98 4.98
C HIS A 100 1.54 20.97 5.40
N TRP A 101 1.18 20.91 6.70
CA TRP A 101 0.28 19.91 7.29
C TRP A 101 -1.05 19.71 6.53
N PHE A 102 -1.57 20.79 5.91
CA PHE A 102 -2.77 20.72 5.08
C PHE A 102 -2.57 19.87 3.82
N ASP A 103 -1.45 20.05 3.12
CA ASP A 103 -1.11 19.27 1.93
C ASP A 103 -0.77 17.82 2.29
N GLN A 104 -0.09 17.60 3.43
CA GLN A 104 0.13 16.25 3.96
C GLN A 104 -1.20 15.52 4.18
N THR A 105 -2.15 16.19 4.83
CA THR A 105 -3.49 15.63 5.11
C THR A 105 -4.26 15.33 3.83
N LYS A 106 -4.17 16.22 2.83
CA LYS A 106 -4.74 15.99 1.50
C LYS A 106 -4.13 14.77 0.81
N ASN A 107 -2.81 14.66 0.81
CA ASN A 107 -2.09 13.53 0.23
C ASN A 107 -2.43 12.21 0.95
N LEU A 108 -2.55 12.26 2.28
CA LEU A 108 -2.99 11.15 3.10
C LEU A 108 -4.40 10.69 2.73
N ALA A 109 -5.36 11.62 2.66
CA ALA A 109 -6.75 11.31 2.31
C ALA A 109 -6.85 10.68 0.91
N ILE A 110 -6.18 11.26 -0.09
CA ILE A 110 -6.17 10.72 -1.46
C ILE A 110 -5.57 9.30 -1.46
N SER A 111 -4.45 9.11 -0.77
CA SER A 111 -3.77 7.80 -0.68
C SER A 111 -4.66 6.75 -0.03
N MET A 112 -5.33 7.09 1.08
CA MET A 112 -6.25 6.20 1.77
C MET A 112 -7.47 5.82 0.91
N ILE A 113 -8.07 6.79 0.22
CA ILE A 113 -9.23 6.56 -0.65
C ILE A 113 -8.85 5.63 -1.81
N LEU A 114 -7.74 5.93 -2.50
CA LEU A 114 -7.29 5.10 -3.61
C LEU A 114 -6.98 3.68 -3.15
N THR A 115 -6.24 3.55 -2.04
CA THR A 115 -5.93 2.24 -1.46
C THR A 115 -7.19 1.46 -1.09
N ASP A 116 -8.17 2.06 -0.41
CA ASP A 116 -9.41 1.37 -0.05
C ASP A 116 -10.18 0.91 -1.29
N VAL A 117 -10.29 1.76 -2.31
CA VAL A 117 -10.93 1.43 -3.59
C VAL A 117 -10.25 0.23 -4.26
N PHE A 118 -8.92 0.27 -4.40
CA PHE A 118 -8.18 -0.82 -5.04
C PHE A 118 -8.19 -2.10 -4.22
N THR A 119 -7.96 -2.03 -2.91
CA THR A 119 -7.98 -3.19 -2.01
C THR A 119 -9.34 -3.88 -2.04
N ARG A 120 -10.46 -3.13 -1.97
CA ARG A 120 -11.80 -3.71 -2.07
C ARG A 120 -12.09 -4.27 -3.45
N ALA A 121 -11.66 -3.60 -4.50
CA ALA A 121 -11.83 -4.11 -5.86
C ALA A 121 -11.11 -5.46 -6.02
N ILE A 122 -9.86 -5.56 -5.58
CA ILE A 122 -9.08 -6.81 -5.70
C ILE A 122 -9.71 -7.92 -4.84
N LYS A 123 -10.05 -7.64 -3.58
CA LYS A 123 -10.71 -8.62 -2.69
C LYS A 123 -11.93 -9.27 -3.33
N LYS A 124 -12.79 -8.44 -3.93
CA LYS A 124 -14.03 -8.90 -4.60
C LYS A 124 -13.79 -9.65 -5.91
N ASN A 125 -12.58 -9.67 -6.46
CA ASN A 125 -12.28 -10.33 -7.72
C ASN A 125 -11.41 -11.60 -7.55
N ILE A 126 -10.60 -11.67 -6.49
CA ILE A 126 -9.71 -12.82 -6.24
C ILE A 126 -10.39 -13.94 -5.43
N PHE A 127 -11.47 -13.64 -4.68
CA PHE A 127 -12.29 -14.64 -3.96
C PHE A 127 -11.48 -15.64 -3.12
N LYS A 128 -10.52 -15.13 -2.35
CA LYS A 128 -9.68 -15.97 -1.50
C LYS A 128 -10.36 -16.24 -0.16
N THR A 129 -10.71 -17.50 0.09
CA THR A 129 -11.23 -17.95 1.38
C THR A 129 -10.22 -17.74 2.49
N ARG A 130 -10.67 -17.19 3.61
CA ARG A 130 -9.84 -17.00 4.81
C ARG A 130 -9.48 -18.35 5.44
N PRO A 131 -8.35 -18.43 6.18
CA PRO A 131 -7.95 -19.65 6.86
C PRO A 131 -8.97 -20.20 7.87
N ASP A 132 -9.82 -19.33 8.42
CA ASP A 132 -10.91 -19.66 9.34
C ASP A 132 -12.24 -19.99 8.63
N GLY A 133 -12.30 -19.88 7.30
CA GLY A 133 -13.49 -20.10 6.49
C GLY A 133 -14.57 -19.00 6.61
N SER A 134 -14.30 -17.88 7.27
CA SER A 134 -15.34 -16.88 7.58
C SER A 134 -15.85 -16.08 6.37
N ASN A 135 -15.01 -15.90 5.34
CA ASN A 135 -15.39 -15.27 4.06
C ASN A 135 -14.31 -15.45 2.99
N ASP A 136 -14.63 -15.02 1.75
CA ASP A 136 -13.76 -15.09 0.58
C ASP A 136 -13.02 -13.78 0.25
N ASN A 137 -12.83 -12.91 1.26
CA ASN A 137 -12.18 -11.61 1.09
C ASN A 137 -10.81 -11.55 1.79
N ALA A 138 -10.03 -12.64 1.77
CA ALA A 138 -8.75 -12.70 2.46
C ALA A 138 -7.64 -11.85 1.79
N PHE A 139 -7.58 -11.80 0.46
CA PHE A 139 -6.48 -11.15 -0.26
C PHE A 139 -6.92 -9.91 -1.06
N PRO A 140 -6.14 -8.82 -1.08
CA PRO A 140 -4.97 -8.53 -0.23
C PRO A 140 -5.40 -8.12 1.19
N SER A 141 -4.49 -8.06 2.16
CA SER A 141 -4.80 -7.62 3.53
C SER A 141 -5.21 -6.14 3.57
N GLY A 142 -6.29 -5.82 4.29
CA GLY A 142 -6.75 -4.44 4.46
C GLY A 142 -5.92 -3.65 5.47
N HIS A 143 -5.44 -4.31 6.54
CA HIS A 143 -4.53 -3.72 7.53
C HIS A 143 -3.24 -3.29 6.84
N THR A 144 -2.53 -4.24 6.25
CA THR A 144 -1.31 -4.01 5.49
C THR A 144 -1.48 -2.94 4.41
N SER A 145 -2.57 -2.97 3.61
CA SER A 145 -2.77 -1.99 2.53
C SER A 145 -2.83 -0.55 3.05
N ILE A 146 -3.66 -0.29 4.07
CA ILE A 146 -3.85 1.05 4.64
C ILE A 146 -2.57 1.53 5.35
N THR A 147 -1.92 0.64 6.09
CA THR A 147 -0.70 0.97 6.83
C THR A 147 0.47 1.23 5.90
N PHE A 148 0.62 0.43 4.84
CA PHE A 148 1.62 0.69 3.81
C PHE A 148 1.37 2.04 3.12
N ALA A 149 0.12 2.35 2.76
CA ALA A 149 -0.22 3.61 2.10
C ALA A 149 0.07 4.83 2.99
N SER A 150 -0.33 4.79 4.26
CA SER A 150 -0.02 5.86 5.22
C SER A 150 1.49 5.93 5.53
N GLY A 151 2.18 4.79 5.61
CA GLY A 151 3.65 4.73 5.69
C GLY A 151 4.35 5.34 4.49
N SER A 152 3.81 5.18 3.28
CA SER A 152 4.31 5.87 2.09
C SER A 152 4.14 7.38 2.15
N VAL A 153 3.07 7.88 2.77
CA VAL A 153 2.91 9.32 3.01
C VAL A 153 3.99 9.82 3.97
N VAL A 154 4.20 9.14 5.11
CA VAL A 154 5.32 9.45 6.03
C VAL A 154 6.66 9.45 5.29
N TYR A 155 6.90 8.45 4.44
CA TYR A 155 8.12 8.37 3.65
C TYR A 155 8.30 9.58 2.73
N GLU A 156 7.28 9.94 1.97
CA GLU A 156 7.37 11.07 1.03
C GLU A 156 7.54 12.40 1.75
N GLU A 157 6.95 12.58 2.93
CA GLU A 157 7.07 13.81 3.72
C GLU A 157 8.43 13.96 4.42
N PHE A 158 9.10 12.88 4.81
CA PHE A 158 10.33 12.96 5.61
C PHE A 158 11.60 12.39 4.94
N LYS A 159 11.53 11.78 3.74
CA LYS A 159 12.71 11.15 3.09
C LYS A 159 13.92 12.07 2.94
N ASN A 160 13.68 13.38 2.76
CA ASN A 160 14.72 14.39 2.52
C ASN A 160 15.26 14.99 3.83
N SER A 161 14.52 14.90 4.93
CA SER A 161 14.86 15.53 6.21
C SER A 161 15.30 14.53 7.27
N ASN A 162 14.61 13.39 7.37
CA ASN A 162 14.92 12.31 8.31
C ASN A 162 14.55 10.95 7.69
N SER A 163 15.55 10.29 7.11
CA SER A 163 15.32 9.00 6.43
C SER A 163 14.85 7.90 7.38
N LEU A 164 15.30 7.88 8.64
CA LEU A 164 14.86 6.86 9.60
C LEU A 164 13.36 7.01 9.90
N LEU A 165 12.92 8.25 10.14
CA LEU A 165 11.50 8.58 10.32
C LEU A 165 10.70 8.22 9.06
N ALA A 166 11.22 8.57 7.88
CA ALA A 166 10.59 8.28 6.60
C ALA A 166 10.30 6.77 6.42
N TYR A 167 11.22 5.90 6.81
CA TYR A 167 11.03 4.44 6.70
C TYR A 167 10.21 3.84 7.85
N SER A 168 10.09 4.53 8.98
CA SER A 168 9.47 3.99 10.20
C SER A 168 8.03 3.51 10.00
N GLY A 169 7.25 4.20 9.16
CA GLY A 169 5.85 3.87 8.90
C GLY A 169 5.66 2.48 8.28
N TYR A 170 6.61 2.00 7.49
CA TYR A 170 6.51 0.68 6.86
C TYR A 170 6.64 -0.48 7.87
N GLY A 171 7.25 -0.26 9.02
CA GLY A 171 7.43 -1.29 10.05
C GLY A 171 6.11 -1.81 10.65
N PHE A 172 5.02 -1.04 10.51
CA PHE A 172 3.70 -1.42 11.01
C PHE A 172 2.83 -2.15 9.98
N ALA A 173 3.26 -2.22 8.72
CA ALA A 173 2.48 -2.81 7.64
C ALA A 173 2.47 -4.34 7.74
N THR A 174 1.56 -4.85 8.56
CA THR A 174 1.36 -6.28 8.87
C THR A 174 -0.03 -6.75 8.46
#